data_AF-A0A699VHV4-F1
#
_entry.id   AF-A0A699VHV4-F1
#
_cell.length_a   1.000
_cell.length_b   1.000
_cell.length_c   1.000
_cell.angle_alpha   90.00
_cell.angle_beta   90.00
_cell.angle_gamma   90.00
#
_symmetry.space_group_name_H-M   'P 1'
#
loop_
_entity.id
_entity.type
_entity.pdbx_description
1 polymer ?
#
loop_
_entity_poly.entity_id
_entity_poly.type
_entity_poly.pdbx_seq_one_letter_code
_entity_poly.pdbx_strand_id
1 'polypeptide(L)'
;HNAIMEAGGKDRPPMLASGNYVQWKSRIKRYIDTKTNHELIYYCLKNPPYKYTWADKDVPVIEGSSETTTKRYKENYKNVSQDTRDQLNVEAEAVQIILTGIDNNIYSTVDACPNACEM
;
A
#
# COMPACT_ATOMS: atom_id res chain seq x y z
N HIS A 1 4.35 28.66 10.30
CA HIS A 1 4.46 29.09 8.88
C HIS A 1 3.98 27.91 8.04
N ASN A 2 2.69 27.88 7.70
CA ASN A 2 2.10 26.80 6.91
C ASN A 2 2.30 27.13 5.44
N ALA A 3 3.19 26.41 4.77
CA ALA A 3 3.41 26.55 3.34
C ALA A 3 2.17 26.01 2.59
N ILE A 4 1.38 26.92 2.03
CA ILE A 4 0.36 26.60 1.04
C ILE A 4 1.14 26.24 -0.23
N MET A 5 1.21 24.96 -0.57
CA MET A 5 1.87 24.51 -1.80
C MET A 5 1.07 25.00 -3.02
N GLU A 6 1.70 25.87 -3.82
CA GLU A 6 1.16 26.37 -5.09
C GLU A 6 0.88 25.21 -6.08
N ALA A 7 -0.24 25.33 -6.80
CA ALA A 7 -0.62 24.38 -7.83
C ALA A 7 0.36 24.46 -9.02
N GLY A 8 1.26 23.50 -9.15
CA GLY A 8 2.17 23.37 -10.30
C GLY A 8 3.64 23.05 -9.99
N GLY A 9 4.02 22.92 -8.71
CA GLY A 9 5.40 22.58 -8.32
C GLY A 9 5.85 21.19 -8.77
N LYS A 10 7.13 21.08 -9.15
CA LYS A 10 7.81 19.83 -9.59
C LYS A 10 7.78 18.70 -8.56
N ASP A 11 7.50 19.03 -7.30
CA ASP A 11 7.42 18.09 -6.18
C ASP A 11 5.99 17.60 -5.91
N ARG A 12 5.02 17.97 -6.76
CA ARG A 12 3.65 17.49 -6.64
C ARG A 12 3.52 16.11 -7.32
N PRO A 13 2.92 15.10 -6.67
CA PRO A 13 2.48 13.90 -7.36
C PRO A 13 1.66 14.26 -8.60
N PRO A 14 1.87 13.62 -9.77
CA PRO A 14 1.14 13.94 -10.99
C PRO A 14 -0.36 13.84 -10.71
N MET A 15 -1.02 14.99 -10.66
CA MET A 15 -2.45 15.06 -10.38
C MET A 15 -3.19 14.74 -11.67
N LEU A 16 -4.02 13.69 -11.63
CA LEU A 16 -4.83 13.30 -12.78
C LEU A 16 -5.74 14.46 -13.19
N ALA A 17 -5.55 14.96 -14.41
CA ALA A 17 -6.57 15.79 -15.06
C ALA A 17 -7.89 15.00 -15.12
N SER A 18 -9.02 15.66 -14.95
CA SER A 18 -10.34 15.02 -14.77
C SER A 18 -10.74 14.05 -15.92
N GLY A 19 -10.17 14.21 -17.12
CA GLY A 19 -10.36 13.29 -18.26
C GLY A 19 -9.46 12.05 -18.28
N ASN A 20 -8.40 12.01 -17.47
CA ASN A 20 -7.38 10.96 -17.50
C ASN A 20 -7.65 9.80 -16.53
N TYR A 21 -8.74 9.85 -15.77
CA TYR A 21 -9.04 8.84 -14.75
C TYR A 21 -9.26 7.43 -15.34
N VAL A 22 -9.96 7.32 -16.48
CA VAL A 22 -10.18 6.03 -17.16
C VAL A 22 -8.85 5.45 -17.65
N GLN A 23 -8.02 6.29 -18.29
CA GLN A 23 -6.70 5.88 -18.77
C GLN A 23 -5.77 5.48 -17.62
N TRP A 24 -5.73 6.26 -16.54
CA TRP A 24 -4.96 5.96 -15.34
C TRP A 24 -5.40 4.67 -14.67
N LYS A 25 -6.72 4.45 -14.56
CA LYS A 25 -7.27 3.22 -13.99
C LYS A 25 -6.85 1.98 -14.80
N SER A 26 -6.90 2.05 -16.13
CA SER A 26 -6.42 0.96 -17.00
C SER A 26 -4.91 0.76 -16.90
N ARG A 27 -4.13 1.84 -16.78
CA ARG A 27 -2.66 1.80 -16.64
C ARG A 27 -2.21 1.21 -15.31
N ILE A 28 -2.84 1.62 -14.20
CA ILE A 28 -2.56 1.04 -12.88
C ILE A 28 -2.86 -0.44 -12.86
N LYS A 29 -3.97 -0.88 -13.48
CA LYS A 29 -4.27 -2.32 -13.59
C LYS A 29 -3.15 -3.07 -14.31
N ARG A 30 -2.75 -2.60 -15.50
CA ARG A 30 -1.62 -3.21 -16.25
C ARG A 30 -0.34 -3.26 -15.43
N TYR A 31 0.01 -2.19 -14.71
CA TYR A 31 1.20 -2.17 -13.88
C TYR A 31 1.10 -3.18 -12.73
N ILE A 32 -0.05 -3.25 -12.04
CA ILE A 32 -0.29 -4.23 -10.98
C ILE A 32 -0.15 -5.64 -11.55
N ASP A 33 -0.70 -5.93 -12.73
CA ASP A 33 -0.62 -7.26 -13.36
C ASP A 33 0.83 -7.71 -13.63
N THR A 34 1.80 -6.78 -13.74
CA THR A 34 3.23 -7.12 -13.89
C THR A 34 3.93 -7.48 -12.57
N LYS A 35 3.29 -7.28 -11.43
CA LYS A 35 3.87 -7.53 -10.11
C LYS A 35 3.71 -8.99 -9.70
N THR A 36 4.70 -9.52 -8.98
CA THR A 36 4.67 -10.90 -8.46
C THR A 36 3.60 -11.10 -7.38
N ASN A 37 3.18 -10.03 -6.70
CA ASN A 37 2.17 -9.99 -5.65
C ASN A 37 0.84 -9.35 -6.12
N HIS A 38 0.55 -9.35 -7.43
CA HIS A 38 -0.60 -8.66 -8.01
C HIS A 38 -1.95 -9.04 -7.41
N GLU A 39 -2.18 -10.33 -7.10
CA GLU A 39 -3.42 -10.79 -6.46
C GLU A 39 -3.64 -10.13 -5.09
N LEU A 40 -2.57 -10.05 -4.29
CA LEU A 40 -2.61 -9.40 -2.98
C LEU A 40 -2.81 -7.89 -3.14
N ILE A 41 -2.18 -7.25 -4.11
CA ILE A 41 -2.39 -5.82 -4.39
C ILE A 41 -3.85 -5.56 -4.75
N TYR A 42 -4.46 -6.39 -5.61
CA TYR A 42 -5.88 -6.29 -5.93
C TYR A 42 -6.77 -6.53 -4.71
N TYR A 43 -6.42 -7.48 -3.85
CA TYR A 43 -7.11 -7.71 -2.60
C TYR A 43 -7.06 -6.46 -1.70
N CYS A 44 -5.90 -5.82 -1.53
CA CYS A 44 -5.75 -4.57 -0.78
C CYS A 44 -6.57 -3.40 -1.38
N LEU A 45 -6.70 -3.32 -2.70
CA LEU A 45 -7.48 -2.25 -3.36
C LEU A 45 -9.00 -2.45 -3.23
N LYS A 46 -9.47 -3.69 -3.10
CA LYS A 46 -10.90 -4.02 -2.99
C LYS A 46 -11.39 -4.05 -1.54
N ASN A 47 -10.50 -4.32 -0.59
CA ASN A 47 -10.83 -4.49 0.82
C ASN A 47 -10.37 -3.29 1.64
N PRO A 48 -11.02 -3.00 2.78
CA PRO A 48 -10.53 -1.99 3.69
C PRO A 48 -9.14 -2.39 4.26
N PRO A 49 -8.30 -1.41 4.61
CA PRO A 49 -6.99 -1.67 5.21
C PRO A 49 -7.10 -2.52 6.48
N TYR A 50 -6.04 -3.27 6.77
CA TYR A 50 -5.97 -4.06 8.00
C TYR A 50 -6.21 -3.18 9.24
N LYS A 51 -7.11 -3.65 10.12
CA LYS A 51 -7.43 -2.96 11.39
C LYS A 51 -6.68 -3.62 12.53
N TYR A 52 -5.72 -2.89 13.10
CA TYR A 52 -5.05 -3.31 14.33
C TYR A 52 -6.05 -3.52 15.47
N THR A 53 -6.00 -4.70 16.08
CA THR A 53 -6.84 -5.08 17.21
C THR A 53 -6.06 -5.00 18.53
N TRP A 54 -6.78 -5.19 19.65
CA TRP A 54 -6.17 -5.38 20.95
C TRP A 54 -5.99 -6.87 21.19
N ALA A 55 -4.78 -7.27 21.55
CA ALA A 55 -4.46 -8.65 21.91
C ALA A 55 -4.09 -8.72 23.38
N ASP A 56 -4.48 -9.80 24.03
CA ASP A 56 -4.10 -10.12 25.40
C ASP A 56 -2.95 -11.16 25.35
N LYS A 57 -1.86 -10.93 26.11
CA LYS A 57 -0.74 -11.87 26.24
C LYS A 57 -0.56 -12.22 27.70
N ASP A 58 -0.34 -13.49 27.96
CA ASP A 58 0.17 -13.92 29.26
C ASP A 58 1.68 -13.74 29.30
N VAL A 59 2.14 -12.97 30.29
CA VAL A 59 3.55 -12.71 30.55
C VAL A 59 3.86 -13.17 31.98
N PRO A 60 4.95 -13.92 32.23
CA PRO A 60 5.33 -14.30 33.59
C PRO A 60 5.50 -13.07 34.48
N VAL A 61 4.97 -13.13 35.71
CA VAL A 61 5.11 -12.04 36.68
C VAL A 61 6.56 -11.90 37.12
N ILE A 62 7.25 -13.04 37.25
CA ILE A 62 8.67 -13.17 37.60
C ILE A 62 9.29 -14.19 36.63
N GLU A 63 10.52 -13.94 36.19
CA GLU A 63 11.26 -14.85 35.31
C GLU A 63 11.43 -16.23 35.99
N GLY A 64 10.82 -17.27 35.40
CA GLY A 64 10.80 -18.63 35.95
C GLY A 64 9.59 -18.99 36.83
N SER A 65 8.66 -18.06 37.09
CA SER A 65 7.43 -18.33 37.85
C SER A 65 6.33 -18.96 36.98
N SER A 66 5.50 -19.82 37.57
CA SER A 66 4.25 -20.32 36.98
C SER A 66 3.12 -19.29 37.01
N GLU A 67 3.27 -18.21 37.78
CA GLU A 67 2.31 -17.11 37.81
C GLU A 67 2.48 -16.21 36.57
N THR A 68 1.40 -16.08 35.81
CA THR A 68 1.33 -15.23 34.62
C THR A 68 0.35 -14.09 34.85
N THR A 69 0.67 -12.91 34.32
CA THR A 69 -0.24 -11.77 34.25
C THR A 69 -0.61 -11.54 32.80
N THR A 70 -1.91 -11.43 32.54
CA THR A 70 -2.44 -11.04 31.24
C THR A 70 -2.25 -9.54 31.03
N LYS A 71 -1.41 -9.17 30.06
CA LYS A 71 -1.25 -7.78 29.61
C LYS A 71 -1.97 -7.60 28.29
N ARG A 72 -2.82 -6.57 28.24
CA ARG A 72 -3.44 -6.09 27.01
C ARG A 72 -2.47 -5.18 26.26
N TYR A 73 -2.20 -5.50 25.00
CA TYR A 73 -1.36 -4.69 24.13
C TYR A 73 -2.09 -4.43 22.82
N LYS A 74 -1.85 -3.26 22.24
CA LYS A 74 -2.30 -2.98 20.88
C LYS A 74 -1.37 -3.70 19.92
N GLU A 75 -1.95 -4.37 18.93
CA GLU A 75 -1.18 -4.95 17.85
C GLU A 75 -0.27 -3.90 17.21
N ASN A 76 0.93 -4.34 16.84
CA ASN A 76 1.90 -3.55 16.10
C ASN A 76 2.60 -4.47 15.10
N TYR A 77 3.32 -3.90 14.14
CA TYR A 77 4.01 -4.66 13.09
C TYR A 77 4.90 -5.80 13.64
N LYS A 78 5.56 -5.61 14.79
CA LYS A 78 6.44 -6.62 15.40
C LYS A 78 5.67 -7.75 16.08
N ASN A 79 4.43 -7.52 16.48
CA ASN A 79 3.65 -8.47 17.28
C ASN A 79 2.53 -9.18 16.50
N VAL A 80 2.19 -8.71 15.30
CA VAL A 80 1.23 -9.39 14.41
C VAL A 80 1.84 -10.64 13.74
N SER A 81 0.99 -11.53 13.24
CA SER A 81 1.39 -12.73 12.48
C SER A 81 2.11 -12.38 11.18
N GLN A 82 2.80 -13.37 10.58
CA GLN A 82 3.50 -13.15 9.32
C GLN A 82 2.54 -12.80 8.18
N ASP A 83 1.41 -13.49 8.05
CA ASP A 83 0.38 -13.19 7.05
C ASP A 83 -0.12 -11.74 7.15
N THR A 84 -0.32 -11.22 8.38
CA THR A 84 -0.71 -9.82 8.59
C THR A 84 0.40 -8.86 8.19
N ARG A 85 1.68 -9.19 8.45
CA ARG A 85 2.81 -8.36 7.98
C ARG A 85 2.89 -8.32 6.47
N ASP A 86 2.69 -9.47 5.81
CA ASP A 86 2.73 -9.57 4.36
C ASP A 86 1.61 -8.74 3.74
N GLN A 87 0.39 -8.82 4.29
CA GLN A 87 -0.72 -7.95 3.92
C GLN A 87 -0.38 -6.46 4.10
N LEU A 88 0.16 -6.06 5.26
CA LEU A 88 0.54 -4.67 5.53
C LEU A 88 1.63 -4.16 4.57
N ASN A 89 2.59 -5.01 4.20
CA ASN A 89 3.64 -4.67 3.24
C ASN A 89 3.04 -4.45 1.84
N VAL A 90 2.08 -5.28 1.43
CA VAL A 90 1.38 -5.11 0.15
C VAL A 90 0.50 -3.87 0.16
N GLU A 91 -0.19 -3.56 1.26
CA GLU A 91 -0.96 -2.32 1.42
C GLU A 91 -0.05 -1.09 1.28
N ALA A 92 1.14 -1.13 1.89
CA ALA A 92 2.13 -0.07 1.75
C ALA A 92 2.60 0.08 0.29
N GLU A 93 2.84 -1.01 -0.42
CA GLU A 93 3.19 -0.97 -1.85
C GLU A 93 2.04 -0.40 -2.69
N ALA A 94 0.79 -0.82 -2.45
CA ALA A 94 -0.38 -0.29 -3.16
C ALA A 94 -0.54 1.21 -2.95
N VAL A 95 -0.37 1.70 -1.71
CA VAL A 95 -0.38 3.14 -1.40
C VAL A 95 0.76 3.86 -2.10
N GLN A 96 1.97 3.29 -2.11
CA GLN A 96 3.10 3.85 -2.85
C GLN A 96 2.79 3.94 -4.34
N ILE A 97 2.21 2.92 -4.97
CA ILE A 97 1.84 2.93 -6.39
C ILE A 97 0.81 4.03 -6.69
N ILE A 98 -0.18 4.22 -5.81
CA ILE A 98 -1.19 5.27 -5.97
C ILE A 98 -0.56 6.67 -5.79
N LEU A 99 0.28 6.85 -4.78
CA LEU A 99 0.89 8.14 -4.44
C LEU A 99 2.01 8.55 -5.40
N THR A 100 2.85 7.60 -5.82
CA THR A 100 3.93 7.85 -6.78
C THR A 100 3.45 7.84 -8.22
N GLY A 101 2.20 7.42 -8.47
CA GLY A 101 1.46 7.56 -9.72
C GLY A 101 2.33 7.43 -10.94
N ILE A 102 2.66 6.20 -11.34
CA ILE A 102 3.50 5.79 -12.50
C ILE A 102 4.20 6.98 -13.16
N ASP A 103 5.47 7.17 -12.77
CA ASP A 103 6.31 8.25 -13.24
C ASP A 103 6.30 8.36 -14.78
N ASN A 104 6.36 9.59 -15.31
CA ASN A 104 6.13 9.86 -16.74
C ASN A 104 7.15 9.15 -17.65
N ASN A 105 8.30 8.74 -17.12
CA ASN A 105 9.30 7.95 -17.84
C ASN A 105 8.84 6.49 -18.09
N ILE A 106 8.08 5.89 -17.18
CA ILE A 106 7.43 4.59 -17.35
C ILE A 106 6.26 4.76 -18.34
N TYR A 107 5.54 5.89 -18.29
CA TYR A 107 4.54 6.25 -19.29
C TYR A 107 5.10 6.26 -20.72
N SER A 108 6.25 6.92 -20.98
CA SER A 108 6.90 6.91 -22.30
C SER A 108 7.39 5.53 -22.75
N THR A 109 7.79 4.67 -21.81
CA THR A 109 8.29 3.32 -22.14
C THR A 109 7.15 2.35 -22.48
N VAL A 110 6.01 2.46 -21.78
CA VAL A 110 4.83 1.62 -22.03
C VAL A 110 4.06 2.09 -23.26
N ASP A 111 3.98 3.40 -23.51
CA ASP A 111 3.32 3.99 -24.69
C ASP A 111 4.09 3.75 -25.99
N ALA A 112 5.43 3.67 -25.92
CA ALA A 112 6.29 3.31 -27.06
C ALA A 112 6.24 1.81 -27.42
N CYS A 113 5.52 0.99 -26.64
CA CYS A 113 5.37 -0.44 -26.92
C CYS A 113 4.26 -0.65 -27.96
N PRO A 114 4.53 -1.20 -29.16
CA PRO A 114 3.54 -1.34 -30.25
C PRO A 114 2.28 -2.14 -29.86
N ASN A 115 2.39 -2.99 -28.85
CA ASN A 115 1.29 -3.81 -28.31
C ASN A 115 0.27 -3.00 -27.47
N ALA A 116 0.50 -1.69 -27.25
CA ALA A 116 -0.41 -0.83 -26.50
C ALA A 116 -1.56 -0.24 -27.33
N CYS A 117 -1.49 -0.33 -28.67
CA CYS A 117 -2.52 0.21 -29.57
C CYS A 117 -3.71 -0.72 -29.83
N GLU A 118 -3.66 -1.98 -29.39
CA GLU A 118 -4.77 -2.93 -29.54
C GLU A 118 -5.34 -3.34 -28.17
N MET A 119 -6.15 -2.46 -27.57
CA MET A 119 -7.30 -2.79 -26.69
C MET A 119 -8.01 -1.53 -26.21
#